data_AF-A0A2N6FC34-F1
#
_entry.id   AF-A0A2N6FC34-F1
#
_cell.length_a   1.000
_cell.length_b   1.000
_cell.length_c   1.000
_cell.angle_alpha   90.00
_cell.angle_beta   90.00
_cell.angle_gamma   90.00
#
_symmetry.space_group_name_H-M   'P 1'
#
loop_
_entity.id
_entity.type
_entity.pdbx_description
1 polymer ?
#
loop_
_entity_poly.entity_id
_entity_poly.type
_entity_poly.pdbx_seq_one_letter_code
_entity_poly.pdbx_strand_id
1 'polypeptide(L)'
;MRSVALLLLALLLASPAWGEPRFAAQLDPQQDLVVRRTIVPSPAQPHGEVQVVRRGELVVIQILLTSRVLKRVVAAIHTKEEKRWPQGSDGHAGSLRYRDELYKAVEHSWQAFRQRDDTTDKSQLLAIEFIVGERLNLIALSLPQLDGGLGRLRVRGKQVLAVWSAPRSYVQANSAAIAADNFSLDEQQAAAWLAEVQQEP
;
A
#
# COMPACT_ATOMS: atom_id res chain seq x y z
N MET A 1 22.68 -10.01 56.27
CA MET A 1 22.96 -10.91 55.14
C MET A 1 22.48 -10.22 53.87
N ARG A 2 23.42 -9.79 53.03
CA ARG A 2 23.19 -9.27 51.67
C ARG A 2 23.09 -10.48 50.73
N SER A 3 22.11 -10.51 49.83
CA SER A 3 22.06 -11.24 48.54
C SER A 3 20.60 -11.43 48.12
N VAL A 4 20.15 -11.35 46.87
CA VAL A 4 20.69 -10.94 45.57
C VAL A 4 19.41 -10.71 44.73
N ALA A 5 19.33 -9.56 44.05
CA ALA A 5 18.30 -9.28 43.05
C ALA A 5 18.56 -10.12 41.79
N LEU A 6 17.54 -10.78 41.24
CA LEU A 6 17.67 -11.53 39.99
C LEU A 6 16.79 -10.92 38.90
N LEU A 7 17.53 -10.37 37.92
CA LEU A 7 17.13 -9.72 36.68
C LEU A 7 15.89 -10.30 36.00
N LEU A 8 14.89 -9.46 35.80
CA LEU A 8 13.94 -9.58 34.69
C LEU A 8 14.68 -9.18 33.40
N LEU A 9 15.16 -10.19 32.67
CA LEU A 9 15.71 -10.02 31.33
C LEU A 9 14.53 -9.79 30.36
N ALA A 10 14.10 -8.53 30.25
CA ALA A 10 13.18 -8.11 29.19
C ALA A 10 13.93 -8.21 27.86
N LEU A 11 13.75 -9.32 27.14
CA LEU A 11 14.09 -9.43 25.73
C LEU A 11 13.20 -8.46 24.95
N LEU A 12 13.68 -7.23 24.78
CA LEU A 12 13.28 -6.35 23.71
C LEU A 12 13.65 -7.04 22.39
N LEU A 13 12.67 -7.73 21.79
CA LEU A 13 12.70 -8.08 20.38
C LEU A 13 12.71 -6.77 19.59
N ALA A 14 13.89 -6.20 19.39
CA ALA A 14 14.12 -5.17 18.39
C ALA A 14 13.91 -5.83 17.03
N SER A 15 12.68 -5.81 16.54
CA SER A 15 12.41 -6.08 15.13
C SER A 15 13.30 -5.12 14.33
N PRO A 16 14.15 -5.62 13.42
CA PRO A 16 14.92 -4.73 12.57
C PRO A 16 13.91 -3.87 11.81
N ALA A 17 13.97 -2.56 12.01
CA ALA A 17 13.13 -1.61 11.30
C ALA A 17 13.56 -1.65 9.82
N TRP A 18 12.92 -2.50 9.04
CA TRP A 18 13.07 -2.57 7.58
C TRP A 18 12.29 -1.42 6.92
N GLY A 19 12.45 -0.21 7.45
CA GLY A 19 11.94 1.02 6.86
C GLY A 19 13.12 1.94 6.67
N GLU A 20 13.34 2.44 5.45
CA GLU A 20 14.31 3.51 5.27
C GLU A 20 13.85 4.73 6.10
N PRO A 21 14.64 5.17 7.10
CA PRO A 21 14.25 6.27 7.99
C PRO A 21 13.90 7.55 7.23
N ARG A 22 14.47 7.70 6.01
CA ARG A 22 14.29 8.87 5.14
C ARG A 22 12.83 9.15 4.75
N PHE A 23 11.95 8.14 4.77
CA PHE A 23 10.55 8.29 4.37
C PHE A 23 9.55 8.09 5.52
N ALA A 24 10.02 8.01 6.77
CA ALA A 24 9.16 7.66 7.90
C ALA A 24 7.92 8.56 8.01
N ALA A 25 8.08 9.87 7.86
CA ALA A 25 6.96 10.82 7.91
C ALA A 25 5.97 10.63 6.76
N GLN A 26 6.46 10.36 5.54
CA GLN A 26 5.61 10.18 4.36
C GLN A 26 4.91 8.82 4.30
N LEU A 27 5.32 7.89 5.16
CA LEU A 27 4.73 6.57 5.29
C LEU A 27 3.88 6.45 6.56
N ASP A 28 3.75 7.48 7.39
CA ASP A 28 3.00 7.42 8.64
C ASP A 28 1.47 7.43 8.38
N PRO A 29 0.75 6.31 8.62
CA PRO A 29 -0.69 6.26 8.38
C PRO A 29 -1.49 7.06 9.42
N GLN A 30 -0.89 7.52 10.52
CA GLN A 30 -1.61 8.34 11.53
C GLN A 30 -1.99 9.72 11.00
N GLN A 31 -1.36 10.15 9.90
CA GLN A 31 -1.63 11.42 9.23
C GLN A 31 -2.66 11.28 8.10
N ASP A 32 -3.20 10.08 7.88
CA ASP A 32 -4.10 9.78 6.77
C ASP A 32 -5.51 10.34 7.00
N LEU A 33 -5.92 11.26 6.14
CA LEU A 33 -7.31 11.67 5.97
C LEU A 33 -7.89 10.98 4.74
N VAL A 34 -8.80 10.02 4.95
CA VAL A 34 -9.46 9.32 3.84
C VAL A 34 -10.51 10.22 3.20
N VAL A 35 -10.24 10.66 1.97
CA VAL A 35 -11.14 11.52 1.18
C VAL A 35 -12.26 10.70 0.56
N ARG A 36 -11.91 9.58 -0.08
CA ARG A 36 -12.87 8.67 -0.71
C ARG A 36 -12.36 7.24 -0.67
N ARG A 37 -13.28 6.28 -0.67
CA ARG A 37 -12.95 4.84 -0.68
C ARG A 37 -13.99 4.03 -1.44
N THR A 38 -13.61 2.85 -1.89
CA THR A 38 -14.50 1.85 -2.46
C THR A 38 -13.98 0.44 -2.20
N ILE A 39 -14.88 -0.55 -2.21
CA ILE A 39 -14.53 -1.97 -2.08
C ILE A 39 -14.14 -2.48 -3.46
N VAL A 40 -13.03 -3.23 -3.53
CA VAL A 40 -12.50 -3.77 -4.80
C VAL A 40 -12.47 -5.29 -4.83
N PRO A 41 -12.70 -5.93 -5.99
CA PRO A 41 -13.24 -5.31 -7.22
C PRO A 41 -14.70 -4.89 -7.08
N SER A 42 -15.47 -5.48 -6.17
CA SER A 42 -16.85 -5.08 -5.90
C SER A 42 -17.31 -5.54 -4.51
N PRO A 43 -18.41 -4.98 -3.96
CA PRO A 43 -19.00 -5.45 -2.70
C PRO A 43 -19.44 -6.92 -2.74
N ALA A 44 -19.82 -7.45 -3.91
CA ALA A 44 -20.28 -8.82 -4.07
C ALA A 44 -19.12 -9.84 -4.04
N GLN A 45 -17.92 -9.42 -4.44
CA GLN A 45 -16.72 -10.26 -4.47
C GLN A 45 -15.52 -9.46 -3.95
N PRO A 46 -15.46 -9.17 -2.64
CA PRO A 46 -14.45 -8.27 -2.10
C PRO A 46 -13.09 -8.95 -1.98
N HIS A 47 -12.05 -8.19 -2.31
CA HIS A 47 -10.63 -8.52 -2.15
C HIS A 47 -9.85 -7.41 -1.43
N GLY A 48 -10.52 -6.33 -1.05
CA GLY A 48 -9.87 -5.19 -0.44
C GLY A 48 -10.65 -3.89 -0.59
N GLU A 49 -9.94 -2.79 -0.37
CA GLU A 49 -10.39 -1.43 -0.64
C GLU A 49 -9.36 -0.66 -1.45
N VAL A 50 -9.85 0.29 -2.25
CA VAL A 50 -9.04 1.39 -2.77
C VAL A 50 -9.48 2.66 -2.08
N GLN A 51 -8.51 3.41 -1.57
CA GLN A 51 -8.72 4.65 -0.85
C GLN A 51 -7.89 5.76 -1.52
N VAL A 52 -8.51 6.94 -1.64
CA VAL A 52 -7.80 8.19 -1.90
C VAL A 52 -7.63 8.88 -0.56
N VAL A 53 -6.39 9.10 -0.20
CA VAL A 53 -5.98 9.58 1.12
C VAL A 53 -5.14 10.84 0.94
N ARG A 54 -5.39 11.83 1.80
CA ARG A 54 -4.51 12.97 1.99
C ARG A 54 -3.61 12.70 3.20
N ARG A 55 -2.30 12.85 3.03
CA ARG A 55 -1.28 12.65 4.08
C ARG A 55 -0.37 13.87 4.12
N GLY A 56 -0.76 14.90 4.87
CA GLY A 56 -0.18 16.23 4.76
C GLY A 56 -0.32 16.75 3.32
N GLU A 57 0.78 17.22 2.73
CA GLU A 57 0.87 17.72 1.34
C GLU A 57 0.89 16.60 0.27
N LEU A 58 0.66 15.34 0.67
CA LEU A 58 0.73 14.18 -0.22
C LEU A 58 -0.66 13.66 -0.53
N VAL A 59 -0.86 13.28 -1.79
CA VAL A 59 -2.00 12.45 -2.21
C VAL A 59 -1.54 11.01 -2.34
N VAL A 60 -2.28 10.11 -1.71
CA VAL A 60 -1.96 8.68 -1.67
C VAL A 60 -3.13 7.89 -2.23
N ILE A 61 -2.86 7.14 -3.30
CA ILE A 61 -3.73 6.03 -3.70
C ILE A 61 -3.29 4.82 -2.89
N GLN A 62 -4.11 4.45 -1.91
CA GLN A 62 -3.86 3.32 -1.02
C GLN A 62 -4.77 2.15 -1.42
N ILE A 63 -4.16 1.04 -1.84
CA ILE A 63 -4.85 -0.22 -2.15
C ILE A 63 -4.61 -1.16 -0.97
N LEU A 64 -5.66 -1.47 -0.23
CA LEU A 64 -5.64 -2.37 0.93
C LEU A 64 -6.19 -3.73 0.51
N LEU A 65 -5.32 -4.69 0.23
CA LEU A 65 -5.70 -6.04 -0.15
C LEU A 65 -5.90 -6.91 1.10
N THR A 66 -7.06 -7.55 1.15
CA THR A 66 -7.43 -8.59 2.11
C THR A 66 -8.08 -9.71 1.32
N SER A 67 -7.29 -10.74 1.01
CA SER A 67 -7.71 -11.78 0.07
C SER A 67 -7.12 -13.15 0.40
N ARG A 68 -7.95 -14.19 0.28
CA ARG A 68 -7.53 -15.60 0.33
C ARG A 68 -6.74 -16.02 -0.91
N VAL A 69 -6.87 -15.26 -2.00
CA VAL A 69 -6.28 -15.56 -3.32
C VAL A 69 -5.33 -14.45 -3.77
N LEU A 70 -4.58 -13.85 -2.84
CA LEU A 70 -3.69 -12.72 -3.09
C LEU A 70 -2.75 -12.92 -4.29
N LYS A 71 -2.19 -14.13 -4.48
CA LYS A 71 -1.36 -14.47 -5.65
C LYS A 71 -2.10 -14.26 -6.99
N ARG A 72 -3.38 -14.60 -7.06
CA ARG A 72 -4.21 -14.39 -8.28
C ARG A 72 -4.52 -12.92 -8.49
N VAL A 73 -4.80 -12.18 -7.40
CA VAL A 73 -5.02 -10.72 -7.47
C VAL A 73 -3.76 -10.03 -8.02
N VAL A 74 -2.59 -10.37 -7.50
CA VAL A 74 -1.32 -9.81 -7.98
C VAL A 74 -0.98 -10.22 -9.41
N ALA A 75 -1.31 -11.45 -9.83
CA ALA A 75 -1.17 -11.84 -11.23
C ALA A 75 -2.05 -10.98 -12.16
N ALA A 76 -3.27 -10.63 -11.75
CA ALA A 76 -4.13 -9.73 -12.53
C ALA A 76 -3.56 -8.30 -12.58
N ILE A 77 -3.00 -7.80 -11.47
CA ILE A 77 -2.29 -6.50 -11.45
C ILE A 77 -1.10 -6.54 -12.41
N HIS A 78 -0.32 -7.62 -12.39
CA HIS A 78 0.83 -7.79 -13.28
C HIS A 78 0.43 -7.71 -14.76
N THR A 79 -0.62 -8.44 -15.17
CA THR A 79 -1.11 -8.39 -16.55
C THR A 79 -1.60 -6.99 -16.94
N LYS A 80 -2.26 -6.27 -16.02
CA LYS A 80 -2.68 -4.87 -16.26
C LYS A 80 -1.47 -3.96 -16.46
N GLU A 81 -0.47 -4.09 -15.60
CA GLU A 81 0.78 -3.31 -15.67
C GLU A 81 1.54 -3.57 -16.97
N GLU A 82 1.72 -4.83 -17.37
CA GLU A 82 2.37 -5.19 -18.64
C GLU A 82 1.68 -4.60 -19.85
N LYS A 83 0.35 -4.65 -19.87
CA LYS A 83 -0.45 -4.10 -20.97
C LYS A 83 -0.34 -2.57 -21.02
N ARG A 84 -0.35 -1.90 -19.87
CA ARG A 84 -0.30 -0.44 -19.77
C ARG A 84 1.10 0.11 -20.07
N TRP A 85 2.14 -0.61 -19.67
CA TRP A 85 3.54 -0.17 -19.76
C TRP A 85 4.40 -1.18 -20.55
N PRO A 86 4.11 -1.35 -21.86
CA PRO A 86 4.85 -2.28 -22.70
C PRO A 86 6.32 -1.87 -22.83
N GLN A 87 7.17 -2.83 -23.24
CA GLN A 87 8.59 -2.59 -23.45
C GLN A 87 8.81 -1.40 -24.40
N GLY A 88 9.73 -0.50 -24.02
CA GLY A 88 10.04 0.71 -24.77
C GLY A 88 9.15 1.91 -24.45
N SER A 89 8.09 1.75 -23.63
CA SER A 89 7.33 2.89 -23.10
C SER A 89 8.06 3.59 -21.94
N ASP A 90 7.79 4.88 -21.74
CA ASP A 90 8.42 5.69 -20.69
C ASP A 90 8.20 5.14 -19.26
N GLY A 91 7.05 4.49 -19.02
CA GLY A 91 6.73 3.88 -17.72
C GLY A 91 7.23 2.45 -17.55
N HIS A 92 7.84 1.84 -18.57
CA HIS A 92 8.23 0.43 -18.55
C HIS A 92 9.18 0.09 -17.40
N ALA A 93 10.23 0.90 -17.18
CA ALA A 93 11.20 0.67 -16.12
C ALA A 93 10.56 0.78 -14.71
N GLY A 94 9.64 1.74 -14.53
CA GLY A 94 8.88 1.88 -13.29
C GLY A 94 7.98 0.68 -13.04
N SER A 95 7.28 0.22 -14.08
CA SER A 95 6.40 -0.95 -14.04
C SER A 95 7.14 -2.24 -13.76
N LEU A 96 8.30 -2.45 -14.40
CA LEU A 96 9.14 -3.63 -14.16
C LEU A 96 9.57 -3.72 -12.69
N ARG A 97 10.12 -2.62 -12.14
CA ARG A 97 10.50 -2.57 -10.73
C ARG A 97 9.30 -2.78 -9.81
N TYR A 98 8.18 -2.13 -10.09
CA TYR A 98 6.96 -2.28 -9.28
C TYR A 98 6.49 -3.74 -9.24
N ARG A 99 6.41 -4.41 -10.40
CA ARG A 99 6.01 -5.81 -10.51
C ARG A 99 6.97 -6.73 -9.74
N ASP A 100 8.27 -6.51 -9.85
CA ASP A 100 9.29 -7.31 -9.15
C ASP A 100 9.16 -7.18 -7.63
N GLU A 101 9.06 -5.95 -7.12
CA GLU A 101 8.88 -5.70 -5.69
C GLU A 101 7.52 -6.20 -5.19
N LEU A 102 6.47 -6.13 -6.02
CA LEU A 102 5.15 -6.64 -5.68
C LEU A 102 5.15 -8.15 -5.47
N TYR A 103 5.85 -8.91 -6.32
CA TYR A 103 5.99 -10.37 -6.11
C TYR A 103 6.72 -10.70 -4.82
N LYS A 104 7.82 -10.00 -4.52
CA LYS A 104 8.54 -10.19 -3.26
C LYS A 104 7.62 -9.90 -2.06
N ALA A 105 6.86 -8.81 -2.13
CA ALA A 105 5.93 -8.44 -1.08
C ALA A 105 4.81 -9.47 -0.86
N VAL A 106 4.33 -10.13 -1.92
CA VAL A 106 3.37 -11.24 -1.81
C VAL A 106 3.98 -12.44 -1.09
N GLU A 107 5.24 -12.79 -1.39
CA GLU A 107 5.91 -13.88 -0.68
C GLU A 107 6.11 -13.55 0.80
N HIS A 108 6.44 -12.31 1.15
CA HIS A 108 6.47 -11.85 2.54
C HIS A 108 5.09 -11.91 3.22
N SER A 109 4.03 -11.48 2.54
CA SER A 109 2.65 -11.59 3.03
C SER A 109 2.26 -13.04 3.30
N TRP A 110 2.63 -13.95 2.39
CA TRP A 110 2.36 -15.37 2.56
C TRP A 110 3.16 -16.02 3.70
N GLN A 111 4.40 -15.59 3.93
CA GLN A 111 5.19 -16.02 5.08
C GLN A 111 4.56 -15.54 6.39
N ALA A 112 4.24 -14.24 6.50
CA ALA A 112 3.58 -13.67 7.68
C ALA A 112 2.23 -14.35 7.97
N PHE A 113 1.44 -14.61 6.93
CA PHE A 113 0.17 -15.34 7.03
C PHE A 113 0.33 -16.75 7.64
N ARG A 114 1.43 -17.45 7.33
CA ARG A 114 1.68 -18.81 7.87
C ARG A 114 2.23 -18.81 9.29
N GLN A 115 2.77 -17.69 9.75
CA GLN A 115 3.42 -17.57 11.07
C GLN A 115 2.53 -16.94 12.15
N ARG A 116 1.35 -16.43 11.78
CA ARG A 116 0.46 -15.76 12.74
C ARG A 116 -0.23 -16.74 13.69
N ASP A 117 -0.54 -16.23 14.88
CA ASP A 117 -1.26 -16.99 15.91
C ASP A 117 -2.76 -17.12 15.61
N ASP A 118 -3.39 -16.08 15.07
CA ASP A 118 -4.80 -16.12 14.70
C ASP A 118 -5.01 -16.86 13.37
N THR A 119 -5.58 -18.06 13.49
CA THR A 119 -5.83 -18.92 12.34
C THR A 119 -7.26 -18.78 11.78
N THR A 120 -8.11 -17.93 12.36
CA THR A 120 -9.54 -17.83 11.99
C THR A 120 -9.73 -17.14 10.65
N ASP A 121 -9.17 -15.95 10.45
CA ASP A 121 -9.26 -15.21 9.20
C ASP A 121 -8.32 -15.80 8.16
N LYS A 122 -8.76 -16.52 7.12
CA LYS A 122 -7.86 -17.11 6.10
C LYS A 122 -7.29 -16.12 5.07
N SER A 123 -7.40 -14.81 5.28
CA SER A 123 -6.96 -13.79 4.33
C SER A 123 -5.49 -13.41 4.49
N GLN A 124 -4.81 -13.21 3.36
CA GLN A 124 -3.50 -12.58 3.29
C GLN A 124 -3.67 -11.06 3.13
N LEU A 125 -2.75 -10.30 3.72
CA LEU A 125 -2.81 -8.83 3.77
C LEU A 125 -1.65 -8.21 3.01
N LEU A 126 -1.93 -7.18 2.22
CA LEU A 126 -0.92 -6.37 1.55
C LEU A 126 -1.47 -4.97 1.31
N ALA A 127 -0.67 -3.95 1.63
CA ALA A 127 -0.98 -2.57 1.28
C ALA A 127 0.00 -2.08 0.21
N ILE A 128 -0.55 -1.46 -0.83
CA ILE A 128 0.18 -0.82 -1.92
C ILE A 128 -0.18 0.65 -1.89
N GLU A 129 0.82 1.52 -1.87
CA GLU A 129 0.63 2.98 -1.86
C GLU A 129 1.36 3.60 -3.05
N PHE A 130 0.63 4.34 -3.87
CA PHE A 130 1.21 5.30 -4.81
C PHE A 130 1.09 6.69 -4.20
N ILE A 131 2.23 7.32 -3.92
CA ILE A 131 2.33 8.55 -3.14
C ILE A 131 2.83 9.65 -4.06
N VAL A 132 2.01 10.69 -4.24
CA VAL A 132 2.29 11.85 -5.10
C VAL A 132 2.40 13.10 -4.21
N GLY A 133 3.49 13.84 -4.39
CA GLY A 133 3.69 15.16 -3.83
C GLY A 133 4.45 16.05 -4.82
N GLU A 134 4.62 17.34 -4.49
CA GLU A 134 5.31 18.28 -5.40
C GLU A 134 6.74 17.87 -5.72
N ARG A 135 7.47 17.42 -4.69
CA ARG A 135 8.92 17.11 -4.75
C ARG A 135 9.23 15.64 -4.53
N LEU A 136 8.21 14.81 -4.32
CA LEU A 136 8.36 13.42 -3.92
C LEU A 136 7.31 12.56 -4.63
N ASN A 137 7.76 11.43 -5.17
CA ASN A 137 6.88 10.46 -5.82
C ASN A 137 7.36 9.07 -5.43
N LEU A 138 6.59 8.37 -4.60
CA LEU A 138 6.97 7.07 -4.06
C LEU A 138 5.99 5.98 -4.44
N ILE A 139 6.48 4.76 -4.42
CA ILE A 139 5.66 3.56 -4.31
C ILE A 139 6.10 2.85 -3.05
N ALA A 140 5.14 2.43 -2.23
CA ALA A 140 5.40 1.67 -1.01
C ALA A 140 4.55 0.40 -0.96
N LEU A 141 5.18 -0.68 -0.51
CA LEU A 141 4.58 -1.98 -0.26
C LEU A 141 4.75 -2.30 1.22
N SER A 142 3.68 -2.74 1.87
CA SER A 142 3.70 -2.98 3.31
C SER A 142 2.76 -4.10 3.74
N LEU A 143 3.06 -4.72 4.88
CA LEU A 143 2.11 -5.56 5.61
C LEU A 143 1.30 -4.66 6.53
N PRO A 144 0.00 -4.43 6.25
CA PRO A 144 -0.81 -3.53 7.05
C PRO A 144 -1.35 -4.24 8.29
N GLN A 145 -1.51 -3.48 9.36
CA GLN A 145 -2.36 -3.81 10.49
C GLN A 145 -3.66 -3.04 10.31
N LEU A 146 -4.75 -3.78 10.06
CA LEU A 146 -6.03 -3.21 9.67
C LEU A 146 -7.05 -3.30 10.80
N ASP A 147 -7.86 -2.25 10.91
CA ASP A 147 -9.07 -2.20 11.71
C ASP A 147 -10.30 -1.95 10.84
N GLY A 148 -11.47 -2.31 11.37
CA GLY A 148 -12.76 -2.14 10.68
C GLY A 148 -13.08 -3.29 9.74
N GLY A 149 -14.32 -3.29 9.24
CA GLY A 149 -14.76 -4.20 8.18
C GLY A 149 -14.54 -3.62 6.79
N LEU A 150 -14.72 -4.43 5.76
CA LEU A 150 -14.75 -3.97 4.36
C LEU A 150 -15.73 -2.81 4.15
N GLY A 151 -15.34 -1.86 3.30
CA GLY A 151 -15.94 -0.54 3.13
C GLY A 151 -15.54 0.47 4.21
N ARG A 152 -14.81 0.05 5.26
CA ARG A 152 -14.44 0.86 6.43
C ARG A 152 -13.03 0.55 6.94
N LEU A 153 -12.18 -0.11 6.15
CA LEU A 153 -10.81 -0.44 6.55
C LEU A 153 -10.02 0.81 6.93
N ARG A 154 -9.22 0.67 7.98
CA ARG A 154 -8.29 1.71 8.47
C ARG A 154 -6.95 1.08 8.77
N VAL A 155 -5.86 1.71 8.34
CA VAL A 155 -4.50 1.28 8.66
C VAL A 155 -4.12 1.84 10.04
N ARG A 156 -3.95 0.98 11.04
CA ARG A 156 -3.44 1.39 12.37
C ARG A 156 -1.93 1.51 12.42
N GLY A 157 -1.27 0.70 11.61
CA GLY A 157 0.16 0.57 11.53
C GLY A 157 0.51 -0.32 10.36
N LYS A 158 1.77 -0.33 9.96
CA LYS A 158 2.23 -1.18 8.85
C LYS A 158 3.71 -1.46 8.98
N GLN A 159 4.12 -2.65 8.56
CA GLN A 159 5.51 -2.98 8.34
C GLN A 159 5.84 -2.69 6.87
N VAL A 160 6.69 -1.70 6.63
CA VAL A 160 7.18 -1.42 5.27
C VAL A 160 8.05 -2.59 4.80
N LEU A 161 7.76 -3.10 3.61
CA LEU A 161 8.52 -4.17 2.96
C LEU A 161 9.46 -3.59 1.90
N ALA A 162 8.96 -2.64 1.13
CA ALA A 162 9.71 -1.93 0.11
C ALA A 162 9.17 -0.51 -0.04
N VAL A 163 10.07 0.44 -0.30
CA VAL A 163 9.72 1.81 -0.66
C VAL A 163 10.79 2.37 -1.59
N TRP A 164 10.37 3.07 -2.63
CA TRP A 164 11.31 3.70 -3.55
C TRP A 164 10.70 4.91 -4.25
N SER A 165 11.59 5.82 -4.66
CA SER A 165 11.21 6.90 -5.58
C SER A 165 11.04 6.37 -7.00
N ALA A 166 9.98 6.80 -7.67
CA ALA A 166 9.68 6.48 -9.06
C ALA A 166 9.45 7.78 -9.87
N PRO A 167 9.58 7.74 -11.21
CA PRO A 167 9.28 8.90 -12.04
C PRO A 167 7.88 9.45 -11.77
N ARG A 168 7.77 10.78 -11.63
CA ARG A 168 6.50 11.46 -11.34
C ARG A 168 5.39 11.08 -12.32
N SER A 169 5.71 11.07 -13.61
CA SER A 169 4.77 10.69 -14.67
C SER A 169 4.21 9.27 -14.48
N TYR A 170 5.05 8.31 -14.07
CA TYR A 170 4.63 6.94 -13.81
C TYR A 170 3.70 6.84 -12.59
N VAL A 171 4.06 7.47 -11.47
CA VAL A 171 3.24 7.42 -10.25
C VAL A 171 1.90 8.14 -10.45
N GLN A 172 1.91 9.31 -11.09
CA GLN A 172 0.69 10.06 -11.38
C GLN A 172 -0.23 9.31 -12.35
N ALA A 173 0.32 8.76 -13.45
CA ALA A 173 -0.48 8.01 -14.42
C ALA A 173 -1.12 6.76 -13.82
N ASN A 174 -0.39 6.01 -12.98
CA ASN A 174 -0.99 4.86 -12.29
C ASN A 174 -2.01 5.28 -11.23
N SER A 175 -1.75 6.36 -10.50
CA SER A 175 -2.70 6.89 -9.51
C SER A 175 -4.03 7.28 -10.18
N ALA A 176 -3.96 8.00 -11.29
CA ALA A 176 -5.14 8.39 -12.07
C ALA A 176 -5.88 7.17 -12.65
N ALA A 177 -5.14 6.20 -13.19
CA ALA A 177 -5.72 4.97 -13.73
C ALA A 177 -6.48 4.15 -12.68
N ILE A 178 -5.86 3.97 -11.50
CA ILE A 178 -6.48 3.24 -10.39
C ILE A 178 -7.72 4.00 -9.92
N ALA A 179 -7.65 5.33 -9.81
CA ALA A 179 -8.81 6.12 -9.44
C ALA A 179 -9.95 6.02 -10.48
N ALA A 180 -9.63 6.11 -11.77
CA ALA A 180 -10.59 5.96 -12.87
C ALA A 180 -11.30 4.59 -12.81
N ASP A 181 -10.52 3.50 -12.77
CA ASP A 181 -11.01 2.11 -12.72
C ASP A 181 -11.97 1.86 -11.55
N ASN A 182 -11.72 2.50 -10.39
CA ASN A 182 -12.41 2.17 -9.14
C ASN A 182 -13.52 3.16 -8.75
N PHE A 183 -13.48 4.40 -9.23
CA PHE A 183 -14.45 5.45 -8.87
C PHE A 183 -15.38 5.86 -10.01
N SER A 184 -15.41 5.09 -11.10
CA SER A 184 -16.26 5.33 -12.28
C SER A 184 -16.02 6.72 -12.89
N LEU A 185 -14.75 7.10 -12.98
CA LEU A 185 -14.28 8.32 -13.61
C LEU A 185 -13.55 7.95 -14.91
N ASP A 186 -13.49 8.86 -15.88
CA ASP A 186 -12.45 8.76 -16.91
C ASP A 186 -11.07 9.17 -16.35
N GLU A 187 -9.99 8.87 -17.08
CA GLU A 187 -8.62 9.14 -16.61
C GLU A 187 -8.34 10.64 -16.43
N GLN A 188 -8.96 11.51 -17.24
CA GLN A 188 -8.75 12.96 -17.15
C GLN A 188 -9.47 13.53 -15.92
N GLN A 189 -10.71 13.11 -15.68
CA GLN A 189 -11.47 13.42 -14.47
C GLN A 189 -10.77 12.93 -13.22
N ALA A 190 -10.23 11.70 -13.24
CA ALA A 190 -9.47 11.15 -12.13
C ALA A 190 -8.20 11.96 -11.86
N ALA A 191 -7.45 12.35 -12.90
CA ALA A 191 -6.26 13.18 -12.74
C ALA A 191 -6.58 14.57 -12.17
N ALA A 192 -7.65 15.22 -12.67
CA ALA A 192 -8.10 16.52 -12.17
C ALA A 192 -8.53 16.42 -10.70
N TRP A 193 -9.35 15.43 -10.36
CA TRP A 193 -9.79 15.19 -8.99
C TRP A 193 -8.62 14.95 -8.04
N LEU A 194 -7.62 14.14 -8.43
CA LEU A 194 -6.44 13.91 -7.58
C LEU A 194 -5.60 15.19 -7.39
N ALA A 195 -5.56 16.07 -8.39
CA ALA A 195 -4.90 17.37 -8.27
C ALA A 195 -5.66 18.31 -7.32
N GLU A 196 -6.99 18.30 -7.34
CA GLU A 196 -7.83 19.06 -6.40
C GLU A 196 -7.62 18.59 -4.97
N VAL A 197 -7.62 17.26 -4.74
CA VAL A 197 -7.36 16.67 -3.41
C VAL A 197 -5.99 17.09 -2.86
N GLN A 198 -5.01 17.34 -3.72
CA GLN A 198 -3.68 17.83 -3.30
C GLN A 198 -3.72 19.29 -2.81
N GLN A 199 -4.68 20.09 -3.27
CA GLN A 199 -4.75 21.53 -3.03
C GLN A 199 -5.71 21.90 -1.88
N GLU A 200 -6.53 20.96 -1.41
CA GLU A 200 -7.47 21.21 -0.31
C GLU A 200 -6.74 21.35 1.04
N PRO A 201 -7.01 22.43 1.80
CA PRO A 201 -6.38 22.69 3.10
C PRO A 201 -6.79 21.71 4.21
#